data_AF-A0A9D7VLZ1-F1
#
_entry.id   AF-A0A9D7VLZ1-F1
#
_cell.length_a   1.000
_cell.length_b   1.000
_cell.length_c   1.000
_cell.angle_alpha   90.00
_cell.angle_beta   90.00
_cell.angle_gamma   90.00
#
_symmetry.space_group_name_H-M   'P 1'
#
loop_
_entity.id
_entity.type
_entity.pdbx_description
1 polymer ?
#
loop_
_entity_poly.entity_id
_entity_poly.type
_entity_poly.pdbx_seq_one_letter_code
_entity_poly.pdbx_strand_id
1 'polypeptide(L)'
;MRRFLVSLTALLTTVAGAVADPVTVDNCGTPLTFESVPQHMVVQDINMSEMAFALGLQDHMVGVSGISGWYKTSPAFDEKRGDIPEIAPKYPTLENLVAAAPDLFFAGWYYGMKPGGEVTPDTLAPHGIKTLILTESCVHLDKDRPAASLDLLYDDMLRLGRIFDKEAAAQTLVDGWKAKVSEIAGRIGDGAPLRVFLYDSGEDKPFTAGKYAMPTAMISSAGGTSITGDMDTSWGTTSWETVAAADPEFLILLDYQNGAGGDALFRSSRPTR
;
A
#
# COMPACT_ATOMS: atom_id res chain seq x y z
N MET A 1 39.66 -39.68 60.47
CA MET A 1 39.56 -38.61 59.45
C MET A 1 38.37 -38.90 58.56
N ARG A 2 37.28 -38.12 58.69
CA ARG A 2 36.01 -38.27 57.94
C ARG A 2 36.19 -37.78 56.51
N ARG A 3 35.87 -38.60 55.51
CA ARG A 3 35.75 -38.19 54.10
C ARG A 3 34.29 -37.81 53.82
N PHE A 4 34.03 -36.55 53.52
CA PHE A 4 32.74 -36.06 53.04
C PHE A 4 32.63 -36.32 51.53
N LEU A 5 31.59 -37.04 51.11
CA LEU A 5 31.13 -37.07 49.73
C LEU A 5 30.12 -35.94 49.53
N VAL A 6 30.45 -34.98 48.68
CA VAL A 6 29.50 -33.96 48.20
C VAL A 6 28.97 -34.46 46.85
N SER A 7 27.69 -34.81 46.81
CA SER A 7 26.97 -35.10 45.55
C SER A 7 26.52 -33.78 44.92
N LEU A 8 27.00 -33.53 43.71
CA LEU A 8 26.63 -32.38 42.90
C LEU A 8 25.40 -32.74 42.07
N THR A 9 24.23 -32.24 42.44
CA THR A 9 22.99 -32.42 41.68
C THR A 9 22.87 -31.26 40.69
N ALA A 10 23.10 -31.51 39.40
CA ALA A 10 22.93 -30.51 38.36
C ALA A 10 21.44 -30.33 38.04
N LEU A 11 20.91 -29.14 38.34
CA LEU A 11 19.55 -28.73 38.01
C LEU A 11 19.53 -28.24 36.55
N LEU A 12 19.00 -29.03 35.61
CA LEU A 12 18.72 -28.56 34.26
C LEU A 12 17.44 -27.71 34.30
N THR A 13 17.59 -26.40 34.24
CA THR A 13 16.48 -25.48 33.94
C THR A 13 16.20 -25.49 32.44
N THR A 14 15.15 -26.18 32.02
CA THR A 14 14.60 -26.06 30.67
C THR A 14 13.92 -24.70 30.54
N VAL A 15 14.53 -23.79 29.77
CA VAL A 15 13.89 -22.54 29.36
C VAL A 15 12.91 -22.90 28.25
N ALA A 16 11.63 -23.07 28.59
CA ALA A 16 10.57 -23.12 27.60
C ALA A 16 10.42 -21.72 26.99
N GLY A 17 10.92 -21.52 25.77
CA GLY A 17 10.64 -20.30 25.02
C GLY A 17 9.14 -20.21 24.79
N ALA A 18 8.53 -19.09 25.20
CA ALA A 18 7.14 -18.81 24.88
C ALA A 18 6.99 -18.77 23.37
N VAL A 19 6.27 -19.74 22.80
CA VAL A 19 5.86 -19.69 21.39
C VAL A 19 4.81 -18.59 21.32
N ALA A 20 5.10 -17.51 20.59
CA ALA A 20 4.11 -16.46 20.37
C ALA A 20 2.88 -17.07 19.66
N ASP A 21 1.69 -16.62 20.04
CA ASP A 21 0.46 -17.09 19.41
C ASP A 21 0.44 -16.70 17.92
N PRO A 22 -0.07 -17.57 17.02
CA PRO A 22 -0.15 -17.24 15.59
C PRO A 22 -0.98 -15.98 15.34
N VAL A 23 -0.46 -15.08 14.52
CA VAL A 23 -1.14 -13.84 14.12
C VAL A 23 -1.97 -14.10 12.89
N THR A 24 -3.25 -13.71 12.90
CA THR A 24 -4.13 -13.78 11.72
C THR A 24 -4.69 -12.40 11.39
N VAL A 25 -4.63 -12.03 10.11
CA VAL A 25 -5.22 -10.80 9.57
C VAL A 25 -6.18 -11.10 8.42
N ASP A 26 -7.13 -10.19 8.17
CA ASP A 26 -7.94 -10.25 6.93
C ASP A 26 -7.08 -9.91 5.71
N ASN A 27 -7.28 -10.63 4.61
CA ASN A 27 -6.57 -10.43 3.35
C ASN A 27 -7.54 -10.53 2.17
N CYS A 28 -8.31 -9.45 1.95
CA CYS A 28 -9.41 -9.40 1.00
C CYS A 28 -10.54 -10.41 1.30
N GLY A 29 -10.93 -10.55 2.57
CA GLY A 29 -11.98 -11.48 3.01
C GLY A 29 -11.50 -12.91 3.24
N THR A 30 -10.21 -13.21 3.01
CA THR A 30 -9.59 -14.51 3.33
C THR A 30 -8.61 -14.33 4.48
N PRO A 31 -8.61 -15.20 5.50
CA PRO A 31 -7.64 -15.11 6.60
C PRO A 31 -6.23 -15.43 6.12
N LEU A 32 -5.26 -14.60 6.52
CA LEU A 32 -3.83 -14.84 6.35
C LEU A 32 -3.17 -14.98 7.72
N THR A 33 -2.70 -16.19 8.03
CA THR A 33 -2.11 -16.54 9.34
C THR A 33 -0.59 -16.61 9.26
N PHE A 34 0.11 -16.17 10.30
CA PHE A 34 1.56 -16.23 10.46
C PHE A 34 1.90 -16.89 11.80
N GLU A 35 2.72 -17.95 11.77
CA GLU A 35 3.19 -18.65 12.98
C GLU A 35 4.32 -17.88 13.69
N SER A 36 4.97 -16.98 12.97
CA SER A 36 6.04 -16.10 13.46
C SER A 36 6.12 -14.86 12.58
N VAL A 37 6.75 -13.80 13.09
CA VAL A 37 7.06 -12.59 12.32
C VAL A 37 7.84 -12.97 11.04
N PRO A 38 7.42 -12.53 9.84
CA PRO A 38 8.16 -12.74 8.60
C PRO A 38 9.59 -12.20 8.69
N GLN A 39 10.55 -12.92 8.12
CA GLN A 39 11.97 -12.54 8.16
C GLN A 39 12.49 -12.06 6.80
N HIS A 40 11.83 -12.44 5.70
CA HIS A 40 12.24 -12.10 4.35
C HIS A 40 11.05 -11.58 3.55
N MET A 41 10.80 -10.27 3.66
CA MET A 41 9.75 -9.59 2.95
C MET A 41 10.27 -8.98 1.65
N VAL A 42 9.55 -9.19 0.55
CA VAL A 42 9.64 -8.33 -0.64
C VAL A 42 8.45 -7.40 -0.66
N VAL A 43 8.70 -6.12 -0.90
CA VAL A 43 7.64 -5.11 -1.03
C VAL A 43 7.59 -4.54 -2.44
N GLN A 44 6.41 -4.46 -3.00
CA GLN A 44 6.18 -3.87 -4.31
C GLN A 44 5.82 -2.39 -4.18
N ASP A 45 6.33 -1.56 -5.09
CA ASP A 45 5.99 -0.15 -5.27
C ASP A 45 6.39 0.80 -4.12
N ILE A 46 6.40 2.10 -4.40
CA ILE A 46 6.87 3.13 -3.47
C ILE A 46 5.95 3.26 -2.25
N ASN A 47 4.62 3.30 -2.47
CA ASN A 47 3.63 3.51 -1.41
C ASN A 47 3.72 2.44 -0.30
N MET A 48 3.74 1.16 -0.69
CA MET A 48 3.84 0.05 0.26
C MET A 48 5.22 -0.03 0.90
N SER A 49 6.29 0.32 0.16
CA SER A 49 7.64 0.41 0.73
C SER A 49 7.71 1.49 1.81
N GLU A 50 7.11 2.66 1.59
CA GLU A 50 7.04 3.72 2.60
C GLU A 50 6.24 3.33 3.84
N MET A 51 5.19 2.52 3.69
CA MET A 51 4.46 1.95 4.82
C MET A 51 5.36 1.04 5.67
N ALA A 52 6.12 0.16 5.03
CA ALA A 52 7.09 -0.70 5.71
C ALA A 52 8.18 0.14 6.41
N PHE A 53 8.71 1.17 5.75
CA PHE A 53 9.71 2.06 6.33
C PHE A 53 9.16 2.87 7.51
N ALA A 54 7.89 3.31 7.45
CA ALA A 54 7.25 4.05 8.53
C ALA A 54 7.13 3.22 9.82
N LEU A 55 7.04 1.89 9.69
CA LEU A 55 7.02 0.95 10.82
C LEU A 55 8.41 0.43 11.22
N GLY A 56 9.47 0.83 10.52
CA GLY A 56 10.83 0.38 10.78
C GLY A 56 11.06 -1.10 10.41
N LEU A 57 10.44 -1.57 9.33
CA LEU A 57 10.49 -2.98 8.92
C LEU A 57 11.69 -3.34 8.02
N GLN A 58 12.64 -2.43 7.81
CA GLN A 58 13.76 -2.61 6.89
C GLN A 58 14.58 -3.89 7.17
N ASP A 59 14.78 -4.25 8.43
CA ASP A 59 15.53 -5.46 8.82
C ASP A 59 14.82 -6.76 8.42
N HIS A 60 13.52 -6.69 8.10
CA HIS A 60 12.73 -7.82 7.60
C HIS A 60 12.63 -7.81 6.08
N MET A 61 13.29 -6.89 5.36
CA MET A 61 13.14 -6.73 3.92
C MET A 61 14.36 -7.27 3.17
N VAL A 62 14.11 -8.17 2.22
CA VAL A 62 15.15 -8.72 1.32
C VAL A 62 15.12 -8.09 -0.07
N GLY A 63 14.07 -7.32 -0.39
CA GLY A 63 14.02 -6.59 -1.64
C GLY A 63 12.82 -5.68 -1.78
N VAL A 64 12.95 -4.73 -2.70
CA VAL A 64 11.83 -3.95 -3.23
C VAL A 64 11.67 -4.24 -4.72
N SER A 65 10.49 -3.98 -5.27
CA SER A 65 10.23 -4.09 -6.71
C SER A 65 9.32 -2.95 -7.19
N GLY A 66 9.40 -2.60 -8.46
CA GLY A 66 8.53 -1.59 -9.06
C GLY A 66 8.83 -0.15 -8.68
N ILE A 67 10.08 0.19 -8.35
CA ILE A 67 10.46 1.54 -7.91
C ILE A 67 10.93 2.37 -9.12
N SER A 68 12.04 1.98 -9.74
CA SER A 68 12.74 2.79 -10.75
C SER A 68 12.15 2.71 -12.15
N GLY A 69 11.27 1.74 -12.42
CA GLY A 69 10.71 1.50 -13.75
C GLY A 69 9.54 2.41 -14.14
N TRP A 70 8.95 3.14 -13.17
CA TRP A 70 7.78 4.01 -13.38
C TRP A 70 7.97 5.41 -12.81
N TYR A 71 8.76 5.57 -11.74
CA TYR A 71 8.87 6.82 -10.99
C TYR A 71 10.33 7.17 -10.70
N LYS A 72 10.57 8.45 -10.40
CA LYS A 72 11.80 8.87 -9.72
C LYS A 72 11.60 8.68 -8.22
N THR A 73 12.61 8.15 -7.55
CA THR A 73 12.66 8.14 -6.09
C THR A 73 12.91 9.55 -5.55
N SER A 74 12.59 9.75 -4.26
CA SER A 74 13.01 10.94 -3.53
C SER A 74 14.28 10.62 -2.71
N PRO A 75 15.11 11.62 -2.38
CA PRO A 75 16.27 11.41 -1.49
C PRO A 75 15.88 10.78 -0.16
N ALA A 76 14.73 11.15 0.39
CA ALA A 76 14.21 10.59 1.65
C ALA A 76 13.80 9.12 1.52
N PHE A 77 13.27 8.72 0.35
CA PHE A 77 12.99 7.32 0.06
C PHE A 77 14.28 6.51 -0.04
N ASP A 78 15.26 7.01 -0.80
CA ASP A 78 16.54 6.32 -1.00
C ASP A 78 17.32 6.17 0.31
N GLU A 79 17.30 7.18 1.18
CA GLU A 79 17.88 7.12 2.53
C GLU A 79 17.22 6.02 3.38
N LYS A 80 15.87 5.96 3.40
CA LYS A 80 15.13 4.95 4.17
C LYS A 80 15.30 3.53 3.61
N ARG A 81 15.42 3.39 2.29
CA ARG A 81 15.68 2.11 1.62
C ARG A 81 17.07 1.57 1.96
N GLY A 82 18.06 2.45 2.03
CA GLY A 82 19.45 2.05 2.24
C GLY A 82 19.90 1.02 1.20
N ASP A 83 20.44 -0.10 1.69
CA ASP A 83 21.02 -1.18 0.87
C ASP A 83 20.02 -2.25 0.43
N ILE A 84 18.71 -2.10 0.73
CA ILE A 84 17.69 -3.06 0.28
C ILE A 84 17.66 -3.08 -1.26
N PRO A 85 17.92 -4.23 -1.91
CA PRO A 85 18.06 -4.27 -3.36
C PRO A 85 16.70 -4.13 -4.05
N GLU A 86 16.71 -3.48 -5.21
CA GLU A 86 15.57 -3.52 -6.13
C GLU A 86 15.68 -4.75 -7.03
N ILE A 87 14.81 -5.75 -6.82
CA ILE A 87 14.89 -7.04 -7.52
C ILE A 87 14.25 -7.00 -8.92
N ALA A 88 13.39 -6.01 -9.16
CA ALA A 88 12.76 -5.75 -10.45
C ALA A 88 12.38 -4.27 -10.55
N PRO A 89 12.73 -3.57 -11.64
CA PRO A 89 12.40 -2.15 -11.81
C PRO A 89 10.88 -1.91 -11.97
N LYS A 90 10.16 -2.90 -12.48
CA LYS A 90 8.70 -2.88 -12.70
C LYS A 90 8.05 -4.00 -11.89
N TYR A 91 6.95 -4.57 -12.36
CA TYR A 91 6.37 -5.74 -11.72
C TYR A 91 7.36 -6.91 -11.73
N PRO A 92 7.57 -7.59 -10.60
CA PRO A 92 8.47 -8.74 -10.52
C PRO A 92 7.88 -9.92 -11.29
N THR A 93 8.75 -10.80 -11.76
CA THR A 93 8.36 -12.14 -12.22
C THR A 93 8.35 -13.12 -11.06
N LEU A 94 7.75 -14.30 -11.26
CA LEU A 94 7.85 -15.41 -10.30
C LEU A 94 9.32 -15.78 -10.03
N GLU A 95 10.16 -15.77 -11.06
CA GLU A 95 11.60 -16.05 -10.94
C GLU A 95 12.30 -15.02 -10.04
N ASN A 96 12.00 -13.72 -10.19
CA ASN A 96 12.56 -12.70 -9.31
C ASN A 96 12.22 -12.96 -7.84
N LEU A 97 10.96 -13.30 -7.56
CA LEU A 97 10.50 -13.56 -6.20
C LEU A 97 11.12 -14.85 -5.64
N VAL A 98 11.09 -15.96 -6.38
CA VAL A 98 11.69 -17.23 -5.92
C VAL A 98 13.19 -17.09 -5.69
N ALA A 99 13.90 -16.35 -6.54
CA ALA A 99 15.34 -16.12 -6.38
C ALA A 99 15.67 -15.29 -5.13
N ALA A 100 14.80 -14.36 -4.73
CA ALA A 100 14.93 -13.58 -3.50
C ALA A 100 14.54 -14.37 -2.24
N ALA A 101 13.87 -15.53 -2.40
CA ALA A 101 13.42 -16.42 -1.33
C ALA A 101 12.65 -15.73 -0.16
N PRO A 102 11.67 -14.86 -0.43
CA PRO A 102 10.88 -14.25 0.62
C PRO A 102 9.95 -15.26 1.31
N ASP A 103 9.59 -14.99 2.56
CA ASP A 103 8.46 -15.63 3.23
C ASP A 103 7.17 -14.78 3.17
N LEU A 104 7.29 -13.49 2.80
CA LEU A 104 6.18 -12.58 2.57
C LEU A 104 6.41 -11.70 1.33
N PHE A 105 5.40 -11.60 0.47
CA PHE A 105 5.30 -10.59 -0.58
C PHE A 105 4.16 -9.62 -0.24
N PHE A 106 4.45 -8.33 -0.10
CA PHE A 106 3.44 -7.28 0.09
C PHE A 106 3.22 -6.52 -1.22
N ALA A 107 2.04 -6.68 -1.80
CA ALA A 107 1.68 -6.16 -3.13
C ALA A 107 0.17 -5.98 -3.27
N GLY A 108 -0.30 -5.48 -4.42
CA GLY A 108 -1.73 -5.36 -4.73
C GLY A 108 -2.09 -5.80 -6.15
N TRP A 109 -3.38 -5.94 -6.42
CA TRP A 109 -3.90 -6.20 -7.76
C TRP A 109 -3.79 -4.94 -8.63
N TYR A 110 -3.07 -5.05 -9.74
CA TYR A 110 -2.56 -3.93 -10.55
C TYR A 110 -1.52 -3.05 -9.82
N TYR A 111 -0.98 -3.56 -8.72
CA TYR A 111 0.17 -3.02 -7.98
C TYR A 111 1.16 -4.17 -7.75
N GLY A 112 1.70 -4.75 -8.83
CA GLY A 112 2.62 -5.90 -8.81
C GLY A 112 1.99 -7.25 -9.14
N MET A 113 0.67 -7.39 -8.99
CA MET A 113 -0.06 -8.61 -9.35
C MET A 113 -1.15 -8.32 -10.38
N LYS A 114 -1.65 -9.35 -11.05
CA LYS A 114 -2.83 -9.26 -11.91
C LYS A 114 -3.71 -10.49 -11.70
N PRO A 115 -5.04 -10.35 -11.64
CA PRO A 115 -5.92 -11.52 -11.59
C PRO A 115 -5.62 -12.46 -12.77
N GLY A 116 -5.38 -13.75 -12.47
CA GLY A 116 -4.99 -14.75 -13.47
C GLY A 116 -3.58 -14.58 -14.07
N GLY A 117 -2.74 -13.71 -13.50
CA GLY A 117 -1.35 -13.52 -13.91
C GLY A 117 -0.38 -14.56 -13.35
N GLU A 118 0.90 -14.42 -13.69
CA GLU A 118 1.96 -15.33 -13.25
C GLU A 118 2.34 -15.14 -11.77
N VAL A 119 2.16 -13.93 -11.24
CA VAL A 119 2.43 -13.58 -9.83
C VAL A 119 1.11 -13.28 -9.14
N THR A 120 0.68 -14.22 -8.30
CA THR A 120 -0.57 -14.21 -7.53
C THR A 120 -0.36 -14.99 -6.23
N PRO A 121 -1.23 -14.83 -5.22
CA PRO A 121 -1.16 -15.67 -4.02
C PRO A 121 -1.13 -17.17 -4.32
N ASP A 122 -1.94 -17.63 -5.29
CA ASP A 122 -2.04 -19.05 -5.66
C ASP A 122 -0.77 -19.59 -6.34
N THR A 123 -0.11 -18.76 -7.16
CA THR A 123 1.13 -19.16 -7.83
C THR A 123 2.35 -19.05 -6.91
N LEU A 124 2.28 -18.23 -5.87
CA LEU A 124 3.36 -18.02 -4.88
C LEU A 124 3.32 -19.00 -3.72
N ALA A 125 2.13 -19.44 -3.29
CA ALA A 125 1.95 -20.34 -2.16
C ALA A 125 2.73 -21.68 -2.27
N PRO A 126 2.83 -22.35 -3.44
CA PRO A 126 3.65 -23.57 -3.60
C PRO A 126 5.15 -23.36 -3.33
N HIS A 127 5.62 -22.11 -3.37
CA HIS A 127 7.00 -21.72 -3.07
C HIS A 127 7.19 -21.27 -1.62
N GLY A 128 6.16 -21.37 -0.77
CA GLY A 128 6.21 -20.93 0.62
C GLY A 128 6.11 -19.42 0.81
N ILE A 129 5.81 -18.68 -0.25
CA ILE A 129 5.70 -17.21 -0.21
C ILE A 129 4.26 -16.84 0.11
N LYS A 130 4.02 -16.28 1.30
CA LYS A 130 2.72 -15.69 1.63
C LYS A 130 2.55 -14.36 0.92
N THR A 131 1.31 -13.96 0.63
CA THR A 131 1.03 -12.67 -0.02
C THR A 131 0.08 -11.84 0.83
N LEU A 132 0.57 -10.71 1.35
CA LEU A 132 -0.29 -9.68 1.92
C LEU A 132 -0.76 -8.77 0.80
N ILE A 133 -2.07 -8.60 0.67
CA ILE A 133 -2.70 -7.81 -0.39
C ILE A 133 -3.05 -6.42 0.15
N LEU A 134 -2.61 -5.39 -0.56
CA LEU A 134 -2.96 -3.99 -0.33
C LEU A 134 -4.49 -3.81 -0.42
N THR A 135 -5.14 -3.31 0.64
CA THR A 135 -6.60 -3.41 0.79
C THR A 135 -7.37 -2.67 -0.30
N GLU A 136 -6.87 -1.52 -0.77
CA GLU A 136 -7.53 -0.76 -1.86
C GLU A 136 -7.67 -1.59 -3.15
N SER A 137 -6.72 -2.50 -3.39
CA SER A 137 -6.70 -3.32 -4.59
C SER A 137 -7.66 -4.52 -4.52
N CYS A 138 -8.23 -4.85 -3.36
CA CYS A 138 -9.18 -5.95 -3.20
C CYS A 138 -10.45 -5.81 -4.05
N VAL A 139 -10.77 -4.61 -4.55
CA VAL A 139 -11.91 -4.36 -5.46
C VAL A 139 -11.77 -5.05 -6.83
N HIS A 140 -10.58 -5.56 -7.14
CA HIS A 140 -10.37 -6.39 -8.33
C HIS A 140 -10.78 -7.85 -8.13
N LEU A 141 -11.01 -8.28 -6.88
CA LEU A 141 -11.54 -9.60 -6.55
C LEU A 141 -13.03 -9.57 -6.19
N ASP A 142 -13.47 -8.48 -5.57
CA ASP A 142 -14.84 -8.30 -5.09
C ASP A 142 -15.35 -6.90 -5.48
N LYS A 143 -16.39 -6.86 -6.31
CA LYS A 143 -17.00 -5.61 -6.82
C LYS A 143 -18.05 -5.02 -5.88
N ASP A 144 -18.46 -5.76 -4.85
CA ASP A 144 -19.45 -5.30 -3.88
C ASP A 144 -18.83 -4.49 -2.72
N ARG A 145 -17.52 -4.21 -2.81
CA ARG A 145 -16.81 -3.40 -1.82
C ARG A 145 -17.36 -1.97 -1.77
N PRO A 146 -17.29 -1.30 -0.60
CA PRO A 146 -17.68 0.10 -0.48
C PRO A 146 -16.75 1.01 -1.30
N ALA A 147 -17.16 2.27 -1.48
CA ALA A 147 -16.27 3.31 -1.99
C ALA A 147 -14.99 3.41 -1.13
N ALA A 148 -13.88 3.82 -1.74
CA ALA A 148 -12.63 3.96 -1.01
C ALA A 148 -12.76 4.96 0.15
N SER A 149 -12.10 4.67 1.26
CA SER A 149 -11.93 5.58 2.39
C SER A 149 -10.48 5.56 2.86
N LEU A 150 -10.09 6.55 3.66
CA LEU A 150 -8.77 6.57 4.29
C LEU A 150 -8.54 5.40 5.25
N ASP A 151 -9.61 4.71 5.66
CA ASP A 151 -9.51 3.50 6.49
C ASP A 151 -8.76 2.37 5.78
N LEU A 152 -8.75 2.33 4.44
CA LEU A 152 -7.97 1.36 3.69
C LEU A 152 -6.48 1.44 4.06
N LEU A 153 -5.90 2.65 4.09
CA LEU A 153 -4.52 2.88 4.51
C LEU A 153 -4.32 2.56 5.99
N TYR A 154 -5.28 2.96 6.84
CA TYR A 154 -5.19 2.72 8.28
C TYR A 154 -5.17 1.23 8.61
N ASP A 155 -6.05 0.46 7.98
CA ASP A 155 -6.16 -0.97 8.15
C ASP A 155 -4.92 -1.69 7.60
N ASP A 156 -4.39 -1.26 6.44
CA ASP A 156 -3.12 -1.79 5.92
C ASP A 156 -1.96 -1.61 6.93
N MET A 157 -1.87 -0.43 7.54
CA MET A 157 -0.83 -0.13 8.54
C MET A 157 -1.03 -0.91 9.84
N LEU A 158 -2.27 -1.08 10.30
CA LEU A 158 -2.56 -1.90 11.48
C LEU A 158 -2.31 -3.40 11.22
N ARG A 159 -2.59 -3.90 10.00
CA ARG A 159 -2.28 -5.28 9.60
C ARG A 159 -0.78 -5.51 9.56
N LEU A 160 0.01 -4.61 8.98
CA LEU A 160 1.47 -4.66 9.05
C LEU A 160 1.96 -4.61 10.50
N GLY A 161 1.39 -3.72 11.31
CA GLY A 161 1.66 -3.63 12.75
C GLY A 161 1.50 -4.97 13.46
N ARG A 162 0.38 -5.66 13.25
CA ARG A 162 0.11 -6.99 13.83
C ARG A 162 1.06 -8.06 13.34
N ILE A 163 1.34 -8.11 12.03
CA ILE A 163 2.20 -9.15 11.43
C ILE A 163 3.64 -9.06 11.97
N PHE A 164 4.11 -7.84 12.29
CA PHE A 164 5.49 -7.57 12.65
C PHE A 164 5.72 -7.22 14.13
N ASP A 165 4.73 -7.42 15.01
CA ASP A 165 4.82 -7.05 16.44
C ASP A 165 5.17 -5.56 16.64
N LYS A 166 4.50 -4.71 15.86
CA LYS A 166 4.61 -3.23 15.81
C LYS A 166 3.26 -2.55 16.02
N GLU A 167 2.29 -3.18 16.66
CA GLU A 167 0.93 -2.67 16.83
C GLU A 167 0.90 -1.29 17.47
N ALA A 168 1.69 -1.07 18.51
CA ALA A 168 1.75 0.23 19.19
C ALA A 168 2.26 1.35 18.26
N ALA A 169 3.26 1.04 17.42
CA ALA A 169 3.80 1.99 16.44
C ALA A 169 2.78 2.26 15.33
N ALA A 170 2.14 1.22 14.80
CA ALA A 170 1.08 1.35 13.80
C ALA A 170 -0.11 2.18 14.32
N GLN A 171 -0.56 1.91 15.55
CA GLN A 171 -1.65 2.64 16.19
C GLN A 171 -1.30 4.12 16.36
N THR A 172 -0.07 4.43 16.80
CA THR A 172 0.39 5.81 16.96
C THR A 172 0.38 6.57 15.64
N LEU A 173 0.82 5.95 14.55
CA LEU A 173 0.79 6.56 13.21
C LEU A 173 -0.64 6.82 12.75
N VAL A 174 -1.50 5.81 12.86
CA VAL A 174 -2.92 5.89 12.45
C VAL A 174 -3.66 6.95 13.24
N ASP A 175 -3.49 7.01 14.56
CA ASP A 175 -4.13 8.01 15.41
C ASP A 175 -3.66 9.43 15.05
N GLY A 176 -2.36 9.61 14.78
CA GLY A 176 -1.80 10.88 14.33
C GLY A 176 -2.40 11.34 12.99
N TRP A 177 -2.57 10.42 12.03
CA TRP A 177 -3.19 10.76 10.75
C TRP A 177 -4.69 11.04 10.90
N LYS A 178 -5.43 10.26 11.70
CA LYS A 178 -6.84 10.52 11.99
C LYS A 178 -7.05 11.88 12.65
N ALA A 179 -6.18 12.24 13.61
CA ALA A 179 -6.19 13.57 14.23
C ALA A 179 -5.97 14.69 13.19
N LYS A 180 -4.99 14.52 12.29
CA LYS A 180 -4.72 15.49 11.22
C LYS A 180 -5.89 15.63 10.25
N VAL A 181 -6.53 14.52 9.85
CA VAL A 181 -7.73 14.55 8.99
C VAL A 181 -8.88 15.23 9.71
N SER A 182 -9.08 14.96 11.01
CA SER A 182 -10.11 15.65 11.81
C SER A 182 -9.84 17.16 11.92
N GLU A 183 -8.58 17.57 12.04
CA GLU A 183 -8.21 18.98 12.06
C GLU A 183 -8.52 19.66 10.72
N ILE A 184 -8.22 18.99 9.59
CA ILE A 184 -8.57 19.48 8.26
C ILE A 184 -10.09 19.62 8.14
N ALA A 185 -10.84 18.60 8.57
CA ALA A 185 -12.30 18.62 8.53
C ALA A 185 -12.89 19.81 9.32
N GLY A 186 -12.31 20.15 10.47
CA GLY A 186 -12.72 21.32 11.27
C GLY A 186 -12.43 22.68 10.63
N ARG A 187 -11.66 22.74 9.54
CA ARG A 187 -11.36 23.96 8.78
C ARG A 187 -12.19 24.09 7.50
N ILE A 188 -12.96 23.06 7.14
CA ILE A 188 -13.87 23.08 6.00
C ILE A 188 -15.07 23.95 6.38
N GLY A 189 -15.36 24.98 5.57
CA GLY A 189 -16.53 25.84 5.79
C GLY A 189 -17.84 25.17 5.38
N ASP A 190 -18.98 25.78 5.76
CA ASP A 190 -20.33 25.24 5.49
C ASP A 190 -20.80 25.42 4.02
N GLY A 191 -19.89 25.69 3.10
CA GLY A 191 -20.19 25.87 1.68
C GLY A 191 -20.55 24.54 0.99
N ALA A 192 -21.07 24.63 -0.23
CA ALA A 192 -21.23 23.45 -1.06
C ALA A 192 -19.86 22.82 -1.35
N PRO A 193 -19.74 21.48 -1.33
CA PRO A 193 -18.50 20.79 -1.70
C PRO A 193 -18.03 21.18 -3.10
N LEU A 194 -16.74 21.50 -3.26
CA LEU A 194 -16.17 21.84 -4.55
C LEU A 194 -16.18 20.63 -5.49
N ARG A 195 -16.59 20.82 -6.74
CA ARG A 195 -16.48 19.80 -7.79
C ARG A 195 -15.02 19.67 -8.21
N VAL A 196 -14.42 18.51 -7.97
CA VAL A 196 -13.00 18.26 -8.26
C VAL A 196 -12.86 17.25 -9.38
N PHE A 197 -12.02 17.57 -10.37
CA PHE A 197 -11.57 16.60 -11.36
C PHE A 197 -10.10 16.26 -11.13
N LEU A 198 -9.82 14.97 -11.00
CA LEU A 198 -8.46 14.46 -10.98
C LEU A 198 -8.09 13.96 -12.36
N TYR A 199 -7.10 14.59 -12.97
CA TYR A 199 -6.55 14.20 -14.26
C TYR A 199 -5.20 13.53 -14.05
N ASP A 200 -5.14 12.27 -14.47
CA ASP A 200 -3.92 11.48 -14.44
C ASP A 200 -3.11 11.65 -15.73
N SER A 201 -3.73 11.28 -16.85
CA SER A 201 -3.11 11.20 -18.16
C SER A 201 -4.17 11.09 -19.26
N GLY A 202 -3.75 10.92 -20.52
CA GLY A 202 -4.65 10.66 -21.66
C GLY A 202 -5.11 11.91 -22.41
N GLU A 203 -4.71 12.02 -23.68
CA GLU A 203 -5.05 13.16 -24.54
C GLU A 203 -6.45 13.03 -25.15
N ASP A 204 -6.75 11.91 -25.83
CA ASP A 204 -8.06 11.69 -26.46
C ASP A 204 -9.18 11.45 -25.45
N LYS A 205 -8.86 10.68 -24.41
CA LYS A 205 -9.74 10.34 -23.29
C LYS A 205 -8.97 10.46 -22.00
N PRO A 206 -9.39 11.33 -21.07
CA PRO A 206 -8.69 11.48 -19.81
C PRO A 206 -8.81 10.20 -18.97
N PHE A 207 -7.67 9.74 -18.47
CA PHE A 207 -7.55 8.73 -17.42
C PHE A 207 -7.67 9.42 -16.05
N THR A 208 -8.44 8.81 -15.16
CA THR A 208 -8.89 9.41 -13.90
C THR A 208 -9.23 8.36 -12.84
N ALA A 209 -9.48 8.84 -11.63
CA ALA A 209 -9.89 8.06 -10.47
C ALA A 209 -11.42 7.96 -10.36
N GLY A 210 -11.90 6.76 -10.06
CA GLY A 210 -13.31 6.44 -9.81
C GLY A 210 -13.63 6.18 -8.33
N LYS A 211 -14.76 5.53 -8.08
CA LYS A 211 -15.31 5.22 -6.75
C LYS A 211 -14.36 4.51 -5.80
N TYR A 212 -13.51 3.63 -6.33
CA TYR A 212 -12.66 2.75 -5.52
C TYR A 212 -11.21 3.23 -5.41
N ALA A 213 -10.89 4.42 -5.93
CA ALA A 213 -9.53 4.97 -5.90
C ALA A 213 -9.31 5.82 -4.64
N MET A 214 -8.16 5.65 -3.99
CA MET A 214 -7.76 6.46 -2.82
C MET A 214 -7.80 7.98 -3.08
N PRO A 215 -7.45 8.51 -4.27
CA PRO A 215 -7.65 9.93 -4.54
C PRO A 215 -9.10 10.43 -4.37
N THR A 216 -10.12 9.62 -4.69
CA THR A 216 -11.53 9.98 -4.46
C THR A 216 -11.85 10.09 -2.96
N ALA A 217 -11.29 9.18 -2.16
CA ALA A 217 -11.38 9.26 -0.69
C ALA A 217 -10.70 10.52 -0.14
N MET A 218 -9.53 10.88 -0.68
CA MET A 218 -8.79 12.08 -0.29
C MET A 218 -9.56 13.37 -0.64
N ILE A 219 -10.12 13.45 -1.85
CA ILE A 219 -10.96 14.58 -2.29
C ILE A 219 -12.15 14.74 -1.33
N SER A 220 -12.83 13.64 -1.02
CA SER A 220 -14.00 13.65 -0.12
C SER A 220 -13.61 14.07 1.31
N SER A 221 -12.49 13.57 1.82
CA SER A 221 -11.97 13.92 3.15
C SER A 221 -11.53 15.39 3.26
N ALA A 222 -11.22 16.02 2.13
CA ALA A 222 -10.90 17.45 2.04
C ALA A 222 -12.14 18.34 1.80
N GLY A 223 -13.36 17.77 1.77
CA GLY A 223 -14.61 18.49 1.56
C GLY A 223 -14.97 18.76 0.09
N GLY A 224 -14.28 18.11 -0.85
CA GLY A 224 -14.63 18.15 -2.26
C GLY A 224 -15.49 16.96 -2.67
N THR A 225 -16.07 17.04 -3.87
CA THR A 225 -16.78 15.95 -4.54
C THR A 225 -16.06 15.64 -5.85
N SER A 226 -15.58 14.41 -6.01
CA SER A 226 -15.00 13.98 -7.29
C SER A 226 -16.09 13.91 -8.37
N ILE A 227 -15.90 14.59 -9.51
CA ILE A 227 -16.86 14.54 -10.63
C ILE A 227 -16.94 13.16 -11.29
N THR A 228 -15.96 12.29 -11.02
CA THR A 228 -15.87 10.91 -11.51
C THR A 228 -16.03 9.89 -10.37
N GLY A 229 -16.39 10.34 -9.17
CA GLY A 229 -16.49 9.51 -7.97
C GLY A 229 -17.53 8.39 -8.06
N ASP A 230 -18.49 8.50 -8.97
CA ASP A 230 -19.53 7.47 -9.18
C ASP A 230 -19.14 6.43 -10.25
N MET A 231 -17.97 6.58 -10.90
CA MET A 231 -17.48 5.55 -11.83
C MET A 231 -17.16 4.28 -11.06
N ASP A 232 -17.79 3.17 -11.44
CA ASP A 232 -17.65 1.85 -10.80
C ASP A 232 -16.30 1.17 -11.13
N THR A 233 -15.21 1.87 -10.81
CA THR A 233 -13.82 1.46 -11.02
C THR A 233 -12.89 2.13 -9.99
N SER A 234 -11.68 1.61 -9.84
CA SER A 234 -10.61 2.33 -9.14
C SER A 234 -10.02 3.38 -10.08
N TRP A 235 -9.47 2.96 -11.22
CA TRP A 235 -8.97 3.85 -12.26
C TRP A 235 -9.62 3.52 -13.61
N GLY A 236 -9.83 4.52 -14.45
CA GLY A 236 -10.47 4.33 -15.74
C GLY A 236 -10.43 5.57 -16.62
N THR A 237 -10.95 5.46 -17.85
CA THR A 237 -11.09 6.60 -18.74
C THR A 237 -12.49 7.19 -18.67
N THR A 238 -12.59 8.52 -18.77
CA THR A 238 -13.84 9.25 -19.01
C THR A 238 -13.73 10.03 -20.33
N SER A 239 -14.73 10.85 -20.68
CA SER A 239 -14.72 11.68 -21.88
C SER A 239 -14.57 13.17 -21.53
N TRP A 240 -13.95 13.95 -22.42
CA TRP A 240 -13.83 15.40 -22.22
C TRP A 240 -15.18 16.11 -22.18
N GLU A 241 -16.19 15.60 -22.89
CA GLU A 241 -17.56 16.10 -22.83
C GLU A 241 -18.17 15.87 -21.43
N THR A 242 -17.91 14.72 -20.82
CA THR A 242 -18.35 14.41 -19.46
C THR A 242 -17.70 15.35 -18.46
N VAL A 243 -16.39 15.58 -18.59
CA VAL A 243 -15.64 16.53 -17.75
C VAL A 243 -16.16 17.96 -17.92
N ALA A 244 -16.36 18.41 -19.16
CA ALA A 244 -16.86 19.75 -19.45
C ALA A 244 -18.30 19.96 -18.95
N ALA A 245 -19.17 18.96 -19.08
CA ALA A 245 -20.54 19.02 -18.59
C ALA A 245 -20.61 19.05 -17.05
N ALA A 246 -19.67 18.40 -16.37
CA ALA A 246 -19.56 18.41 -14.91
C ALA A 246 -18.98 19.73 -14.35
N ASP A 247 -18.35 20.55 -15.20
CA ASP A 247 -17.83 21.88 -14.87
C ASP A 247 -17.00 21.90 -13.56
N PRO A 248 -15.86 21.18 -13.49
CA PRO A 248 -15.08 21.09 -12.26
C PRO A 248 -14.54 22.46 -11.83
N GLU A 249 -14.68 22.77 -10.55
CA GLU A 249 -14.18 24.00 -9.92
C GLU A 249 -12.70 23.91 -9.54
N PHE A 250 -12.20 22.68 -9.37
CA PHE A 250 -10.81 22.41 -9.03
C PHE A 250 -10.25 21.26 -9.87
N LEU A 251 -9.00 21.40 -10.32
CA LEU A 251 -8.27 20.40 -11.09
C LEU A 251 -7.06 19.90 -10.30
N ILE A 252 -6.97 18.58 -10.10
CA ILE A 252 -5.77 17.92 -9.59
C ILE A 252 -5.07 17.29 -10.80
N LEU A 253 -3.80 17.62 -11.04
CA LEU A 253 -2.99 17.03 -12.11
C LEU A 253 -1.94 16.13 -11.48
N LEU A 254 -1.90 14.84 -11.85
CA LEU A 254 -0.84 13.94 -11.37
C LEU A 254 0.44 14.16 -12.17
N ASP A 255 1.50 14.56 -11.47
CA ASP A 255 2.83 14.71 -12.06
C ASP A 255 3.72 13.51 -11.73
N TYR A 256 3.94 12.67 -12.75
CA TYR A 256 4.85 11.52 -12.69
C TYR A 256 6.34 11.91 -12.75
N GLN A 257 6.65 13.22 -12.76
CA GLN A 257 8.01 13.78 -12.75
C GLN A 257 8.91 13.26 -13.87
N ASN A 258 8.30 12.92 -15.00
CA ASN A 258 8.95 12.43 -16.22
C ASN A 258 9.77 13.51 -16.96
N GLY A 259 9.84 14.72 -16.39
CA GLY A 259 10.56 15.86 -16.95
C GLY A 259 9.71 16.77 -17.85
N ALA A 260 8.45 16.44 -18.10
CA ALA A 260 7.54 17.31 -18.85
C ALA A 260 7.04 18.51 -18.00
N GLY A 261 6.99 18.33 -16.67
CA GLY A 261 6.61 19.35 -15.69
C GLY A 261 5.12 19.71 -15.70
N GLY A 262 4.69 20.50 -14.70
CA GLY A 262 3.29 20.91 -14.54
C GLY A 262 2.70 21.66 -15.75
N ASP A 263 3.52 22.43 -16.49
CA ASP A 263 3.07 23.16 -17.68
C ASP A 263 2.67 22.24 -18.84
N ALA A 264 3.35 21.11 -19.01
CA ALA A 264 2.98 20.14 -20.05
C ALA A 264 1.68 19.40 -19.70
N LEU A 265 1.51 19.02 -18.43
CA LEU A 265 0.27 18.43 -17.92
C LEU A 265 -0.90 19.41 -17.99
N PHE A 266 -0.65 20.69 -17.72
CA PHE A 266 -1.68 21.73 -17.86
C PHE A 266 -2.07 21.98 -19.31
N ARG A 267 -1.15 21.78 -20.27
CA ARG A 267 -1.50 21.83 -21.70
C ARG A 267 -2.31 20.62 -22.15
N SER A 268 -1.95 19.41 -21.71
CA SER A 268 -2.66 18.18 -22.10
C SER A 268 -4.03 18.03 -21.43
N SER A 269 -4.24 18.66 -20.27
CA SER A 269 -5.55 18.71 -19.59
C SER A 269 -6.53 19.71 -20.19
N ARG A 270 -6.15 20.47 -21.23
CA ARG A 270 -7.06 21.36 -21.95
C ARG A 270 -7.69 20.62 -23.13
N PRO A 271 -9.02 20.62 -23.26
CA PRO A 271 -9.67 20.15 -24.48
C PRO A 271 -9.13 20.93 -25.70
N THR A 272 -8.69 20.23 -26.73
CA THR A 272 -8.41 20.85 -28.03
C THR A 272 -9.74 21.33 -28.61
N ARG A 273 -9.79 22.61 -29.01
CA ARG A 273 -10.94 23.19 -29.71
C ARG A 273 -11.08 22.61 -31.11
#